data_AF-A0A9Q1AHN2-F1
#
_entry.id   AF-A0A9Q1AHN2-F1
#
_cell.length_a   1.000
_cell.length_b   1.000
_cell.length_c   1.000
_cell.angle_alpha   90.00
_cell.angle_beta   90.00
_cell.angle_gamma   90.00
#
_symmetry.space_group_name_H-M   'P 1'
#
loop_
_entity.id
_entity.type
_entity.pdbx_description
1 polymer ?
#
loop_
_entity_poly.entity_id
_entity_poly.type
_entity_poly.pdbx_seq_one_letter_code
_entity_poly.pdbx_strand_id
1 'polypeptide(L)'
;MKNVSNQQASSSYLKVVKRSHFISSDKVVRLMDDVESIFTKHFANNDRKKTMKFLRPQRQRESHMVTFFVGLFTGCFVSLFSVYAILAHLSGIFRPNSERSYVETVYPIFSVFALLSLHLFMYGCNLFLWKGTRINYNFIFEFQPSTSLKYRDAFLIGTTFMTSVVAAMVIHLLLRASGFSPNHVDAIPGILLLIFIFVLICPFDIFYRPTRYCFIRIIRNIVCSPFYKVLMVDFFMADQLTSQVISLISLYNLIPLMRHMESTTCYFLAGSFKTHRYETCNSGRLYRELAYVISFLPYYWRAMQCARRWFDESDPNHLANMGKYVSAMVAAGARITYARQENNLWLGLVLVTSVFATVYQLYWDFVKDWGLLNSKSKNLWLRDDLILKNKSVYYMSIVSSPSI
;
A
#
# COMPACT_ATOMS: atom_id res chain seq x y z
N MET A 1 22.07 -6.48 -23.94
CA MET A 1 21.01 -7.50 -23.80
C MET A 1 21.67 -8.88 -23.86
N LYS A 2 22.28 -9.33 -22.75
CA LYS A 2 22.82 -10.68 -22.57
C LYS A 2 22.65 -11.00 -21.08
N ASN A 3 22.25 -12.24 -20.78
CA ASN A 3 21.92 -12.84 -19.48
C ASN A 3 20.43 -12.90 -19.13
N VAL A 4 19.69 -13.66 -19.94
CA VAL A 4 18.52 -14.42 -19.47
C VAL A 4 18.74 -15.87 -19.92
N SER A 5 19.57 -16.59 -19.18
CA SER A 5 19.86 -18.01 -19.41
C SER A 5 19.72 -18.76 -18.10
N ASN A 6 18.48 -19.04 -17.71
CA ASN A 6 18.05 -20.28 -17.05
C ASN A 6 16.57 -20.13 -16.68
N GLN A 7 15.73 -21.00 -17.27
CA GLN A 7 14.53 -21.58 -16.67
C GLN A 7 13.70 -22.24 -17.78
N GLN A 8 13.20 -23.45 -17.52
CA GLN A 8 12.43 -24.28 -18.46
C GLN A 8 11.06 -23.70 -18.85
N ALA A 9 10.60 -22.62 -18.21
CA ALA A 9 9.49 -21.78 -18.70
C ALA A 9 9.86 -20.97 -19.96
N SER A 10 11.15 -20.85 -20.28
CA SER A 10 11.64 -19.97 -21.34
C SER A 10 11.46 -20.51 -22.75
N SER A 11 11.36 -21.82 -23.00
CA SER A 11 11.40 -22.32 -24.38
C SER A 11 10.15 -21.94 -25.19
N SER A 12 8.95 -22.08 -24.61
CA SER A 12 7.68 -21.71 -25.24
C SER A 12 7.54 -20.19 -25.38
N TYR A 13 7.86 -19.45 -24.32
CA TYR A 13 7.80 -17.99 -24.33
C TYR A 13 8.85 -17.38 -25.29
N LEU A 14 10.08 -17.91 -25.30
CA LEU A 14 11.13 -17.51 -26.26
C LEU A 14 10.75 -17.87 -27.69
N LYS A 15 10.04 -18.97 -27.94
CA LYS A 15 9.53 -19.29 -29.28
C LYS A 15 8.54 -18.23 -29.75
N VAL A 16 7.60 -17.82 -28.90
CA VAL A 16 6.62 -16.74 -29.22
C VAL A 16 7.36 -15.41 -29.42
N VAL A 17 8.28 -15.06 -28.52
CA VAL A 17 9.05 -13.81 -28.59
C VAL A 17 9.95 -13.78 -29.83
N LYS A 18 10.64 -14.88 -30.18
CA LYS A 18 11.46 -14.98 -31.40
C LYS A 18 10.63 -14.93 -32.69
N ARG A 19 9.39 -15.44 -32.67
CA ARG A 19 8.45 -15.35 -33.80
C ARG A 19 7.75 -13.99 -33.88
N SER A 20 7.82 -13.17 -32.83
CA SER A 20 7.20 -11.86 -32.85
C SER A 20 7.89 -10.96 -33.85
N HIS A 21 7.10 -10.16 -34.57
CA HIS A 21 7.58 -9.21 -35.57
C HIS A 21 8.56 -8.17 -34.99
N PHE A 22 8.51 -7.96 -33.66
CA PHE A 22 9.45 -7.10 -32.94
C PHE A 22 10.90 -7.62 -32.99
N ILE A 23 11.10 -8.95 -33.01
CA ILE A 23 12.44 -9.56 -33.06
C ILE A 23 12.83 -9.95 -34.48
N SER A 24 11.89 -10.46 -35.28
CA SER A 24 12.20 -10.98 -36.62
C SER A 24 12.33 -9.90 -37.69
N SER A 25 11.91 -8.67 -37.41
CA SER A 25 11.92 -7.58 -38.40
C SER A 25 13.05 -6.60 -38.16
N ASP A 26 13.91 -6.46 -39.17
CA ASP A 26 14.95 -5.42 -39.20
C ASP A 26 14.38 -4.03 -39.51
N LYS A 27 13.07 -3.90 -39.77
CA LYS A 27 12.46 -2.65 -40.22
C LYS A 27 12.70 -1.51 -39.23
N VAL A 28 12.63 -1.79 -37.93
CA VAL A 28 12.90 -0.79 -36.87
C VAL A 28 14.38 -0.40 -36.86
N VAL A 29 15.29 -1.36 -37.03
CA VAL A 29 16.74 -1.09 -37.08
C VAL A 29 17.08 -0.24 -38.31
N ARG A 30 16.54 -0.59 -39.50
CA ARG A 30 16.71 0.19 -40.73
C ARG A 30 16.16 1.61 -40.58
N LEU A 31 14.96 1.76 -40.01
CA LEU A 31 14.38 3.07 -39.73
C LEU A 31 15.24 3.89 -38.75
N MET A 32 15.84 3.26 -37.74
CA MET A 32 16.77 3.94 -36.84
C MET A 32 18.02 4.43 -37.57
N ASP A 33 18.61 3.60 -38.43
CA ASP A 33 19.79 3.95 -39.23
C ASP A 33 19.47 5.05 -40.26
N ASP A 34 18.30 4.98 -40.91
CA ASP A 34 17.83 6.00 -41.85
C ASP A 34 17.61 7.36 -41.15
N VAL A 35 16.98 7.35 -39.98
CA VAL A 35 16.81 8.57 -39.16
C VAL A 35 18.16 9.12 -38.72
N GLU A 36 19.10 8.28 -38.28
CA GLU A 36 20.47 8.71 -37.94
C GLU A 36 21.14 9.38 -39.13
N SER A 37 21.13 8.73 -40.30
CA SER A 37 21.75 9.22 -41.54
C SER A 37 21.15 10.55 -42.02
N ILE A 38 19.82 10.63 -42.11
CA ILE A 38 19.12 11.85 -42.54
C ILE A 38 19.39 12.98 -41.56
N PHE A 39 19.33 12.72 -40.24
CA PHE A 39 19.59 13.73 -39.23
C PHE A 39 21.04 14.22 -39.26
N THR A 40 22.01 13.32 -39.46
CA THR A 40 23.42 13.66 -39.60
C THR A 40 23.68 14.57 -40.79
N LYS A 41 23.09 14.24 -41.94
CA LYS A 41 23.26 14.99 -43.18
C LYS A 41 22.62 16.37 -43.12
N HIS A 42 21.38 16.47 -42.64
CA HIS A 42 20.58 17.69 -42.77
C HIS A 42 20.64 18.62 -41.54
N PHE A 43 20.88 18.10 -40.34
CA PHE A 43 20.79 18.88 -39.10
C PHE A 43 22.11 18.96 -38.30
N ALA A 44 23.11 18.15 -38.65
CA ALA A 44 24.37 18.08 -37.91
C ALA A 44 25.65 18.31 -38.76
N ASN A 45 25.54 18.73 -40.02
CA ASN A 45 26.68 18.98 -40.91
C ASN A 45 27.68 17.81 -40.97
N ASN A 46 27.18 16.57 -41.11
CA ASN A 46 27.98 15.34 -41.08
C ASN A 46 28.69 15.04 -39.74
N ASP A 47 28.41 15.77 -38.66
CA ASP A 47 28.92 15.44 -37.32
C ASP A 47 28.05 14.40 -36.62
N ARG A 48 28.48 13.14 -36.70
CA ARG A 48 27.82 12.01 -36.03
C ARG A 48 27.76 12.16 -34.51
N LYS A 49 28.76 12.76 -33.85
CA LYS A 49 28.74 12.96 -32.39
C LYS A 49 27.63 13.93 -32.01
N LYS A 50 27.46 15.01 -32.79
CA LYS A 50 26.37 15.96 -32.61
C LYS A 50 25.01 15.30 -32.85
N THR A 51 24.85 14.50 -33.90
CA THR A 51 23.62 13.73 -34.16
C THR A 51 23.26 12.80 -33.01
N MET A 52 24.21 12.01 -32.52
CA MET A 52 23.95 11.07 -31.42
C MET A 52 23.63 11.77 -30.10
N LYS A 53 24.02 13.04 -29.93
CA LYS A 53 23.62 13.85 -28.77
C LYS A 53 22.13 14.24 -28.81
N PHE A 54 21.55 14.41 -30.00
CA PHE A 54 20.13 14.71 -30.20
C PHE A 54 19.26 13.45 -30.27
N LEU A 55 19.72 12.40 -30.96
CA LEU A 55 18.94 11.18 -31.18
C LEU A 55 18.98 10.19 -30.02
N ARG A 56 20.07 10.16 -29.24
CA ARG A 56 20.07 9.31 -28.03
C ARG A 56 19.03 9.87 -27.06
N PRO A 57 18.21 9.00 -26.44
CA PRO A 57 17.33 9.41 -25.36
C PRO A 57 18.20 10.10 -24.29
N GLN A 58 18.12 11.42 -24.21
CA GLN A 58 18.79 12.14 -23.15
C GLN A 58 18.08 11.75 -21.85
N ARG A 59 18.81 11.09 -20.94
CA ARG A 59 18.35 11.00 -19.55
C ARG A 59 18.15 12.43 -19.08
N GLN A 60 16.90 12.83 -18.84
CA GLN A 60 16.61 14.09 -18.18
C GLN A 60 17.51 14.21 -16.96
N ARG A 61 18.22 15.33 -16.86
CA ARG A 61 19.13 15.63 -15.76
C ARG A 61 18.32 15.47 -14.48
N GLU A 62 18.70 14.51 -13.63
CA GLU A 62 17.95 14.23 -12.41
C GLU A 62 17.96 15.51 -11.54
N SER A 63 16.77 16.02 -11.22
CA SER A 63 16.66 17.25 -10.42
C SER A 63 17.11 16.98 -8.99
N HIS A 64 18.14 17.69 -8.53
CA HIS A 64 18.59 17.66 -7.14
C HIS A 64 17.56 18.28 -6.18
N MET A 65 16.58 19.04 -6.71
CA MET A 65 15.50 19.65 -5.92
C MET A 65 14.67 18.61 -5.18
N VAL A 66 14.40 17.45 -5.80
CA VAL A 66 13.61 16.39 -5.15
C VAL A 66 14.31 15.91 -3.89
N THR A 67 15.62 15.65 -3.96
CA THR A 67 16.41 15.23 -2.80
C THR A 67 16.47 16.31 -1.72
N PHE A 68 16.59 17.58 -2.11
CA PHE A 68 16.55 18.71 -1.19
C PHE A 68 15.20 18.77 -0.44
N PHE A 69 14.08 18.69 -1.15
CA PHE A 69 12.75 18.72 -0.52
C PHE A 69 12.49 17.49 0.35
N VAL A 70 12.96 16.30 -0.03
CA VAL A 70 12.92 15.11 0.85
C VAL A 70 13.63 15.42 2.18
N GLY A 71 14.84 15.98 2.12
CA GLY A 71 15.59 16.38 3.31
C GLY A 71 14.86 17.44 4.15
N LEU A 72 14.31 18.46 3.49
CA LEU A 72 13.54 19.53 4.15
C LEU A 72 12.31 18.98 4.88
N PHE A 73 11.46 18.21 4.21
CA PHE A 73 10.26 17.63 4.82
C PHE A 73 10.60 16.64 5.93
N THR A 74 11.67 15.86 5.77
CA THR A 74 12.17 14.98 6.85
C THR A 74 12.59 15.79 8.07
N GLY A 75 13.36 16.86 7.88
CA GLY A 75 13.76 17.76 8.97
C GLY A 75 12.57 18.43 9.65
N CYS A 76 11.60 18.93 8.87
CA CYS A 76 10.35 19.49 9.38
C CYS A 76 9.54 18.46 10.16
N PHE A 77 9.43 17.22 9.68
CA PHE A 77 8.76 16.13 10.38
C PHE A 77 9.41 15.87 11.75
N VAL A 78 10.73 15.69 11.80
CA VAL A 78 11.46 15.42 13.07
C VAL A 78 11.30 16.57 14.06
N SER A 79 11.38 17.81 13.59
CA SER A 79 11.18 19.01 14.42
C SER A 79 9.75 19.07 14.97
N LEU A 80 8.73 18.98 14.10
CA LEU A 80 7.33 19.01 14.51
C LEU A 80 6.96 17.84 15.42
N PHE A 81 7.53 16.67 15.21
CA PHE A 81 7.31 15.51 16.07
C PHE A 81 7.91 15.73 17.46
N SER A 82 9.09 16.35 17.55
CA SER A 82 9.71 16.73 18.82
C SER A 82 8.85 17.77 19.56
N VAL A 83 8.34 18.77 18.84
CA VAL A 83 7.40 19.76 19.40
C VAL A 83 6.13 19.09 19.89
N TYR A 84 5.53 18.20 19.10
CA TYR A 84 4.35 17.44 19.49
C TYR A 84 4.59 16.63 20.77
N ALA A 85 5.72 15.92 20.87
CA ALA A 85 6.07 15.14 22.05
C ALA A 85 6.20 16.01 23.31
N ILE A 86 6.84 17.18 23.20
CA ILE A 86 6.95 18.14 24.30
C ILE A 86 5.57 18.67 24.70
N LEU A 87 4.75 19.10 23.74
CA LEU A 87 3.40 19.62 24.00
C LEU A 87 2.50 18.56 24.62
N ALA A 88 2.56 17.31 24.15
CA ALA A 88 1.79 16.19 24.68
C ALA A 88 2.19 15.87 26.14
N HIS A 89 3.48 15.98 26.46
CA HIS A 89 3.98 15.83 27.84
C HIS A 89 3.52 16.98 28.75
N LEU A 90 3.64 18.23 28.29
CA LEU A 90 3.23 19.41 29.05
C LEU A 90 1.72 19.48 29.29
N SER A 91 0.92 19.10 28.30
CA SER A 91 -0.55 19.05 28.39
C SER A 91 -1.07 17.90 29.27
N GLY A 92 -0.19 17.01 29.73
CA GLY A 92 -0.54 15.92 30.64
C GLY A 92 -1.50 14.89 30.03
N ILE A 93 -1.61 14.81 28.70
CA ILE A 93 -2.56 13.93 27.97
C ILE A 93 -2.41 12.45 28.36
N PHE A 94 -1.22 12.03 28.79
CA PHE A 94 -0.93 10.67 29.24
C PHE A 94 -1.18 10.44 30.74
N ARG A 95 -1.74 11.41 31.48
CA ARG A 95 -2.10 11.22 32.90
C ARG A 95 -3.41 10.42 33.01
N PRO A 96 -3.50 9.46 33.95
CA PRO A 96 -4.63 8.52 34.03
C PRO A 96 -6.01 9.15 34.33
N ASN A 97 -6.06 10.41 34.77
CA ASN A 97 -7.29 11.13 35.12
C ASN A 97 -7.72 12.21 34.10
N SER A 98 -6.95 12.46 33.04
CA SER A 98 -7.31 13.43 32.00
C SER A 98 -7.91 12.74 30.78
N GLU A 99 -9.17 13.04 30.51
CA GLU A 99 -9.83 12.93 29.19
C GLU A 99 -9.55 11.65 28.37
N ARG A 100 -9.98 10.48 28.90
CA ARG A 100 -10.01 9.20 28.14
C ARG A 100 -10.61 9.35 26.73
N SER A 101 -11.59 10.24 26.58
CA SER A 101 -12.24 10.54 25.31
C SER A 101 -11.27 11.04 24.22
N TYR A 102 -10.19 11.77 24.54
CA TYR A 102 -9.26 12.30 23.53
C TYR A 102 -8.37 11.20 22.94
N VAL A 103 -7.74 10.42 23.82
CA VAL A 103 -6.83 9.33 23.44
C VAL A 103 -7.59 8.23 22.71
N GLU A 104 -8.83 7.95 23.11
CA GLU A 104 -9.66 6.93 22.48
C GLU A 104 -10.24 7.36 21.13
N THR A 105 -10.34 8.65 20.84
CA THR A 105 -11.08 9.16 19.67
C THR A 105 -10.18 9.75 18.57
N VAL A 106 -9.20 10.56 18.96
CA VAL A 106 -8.38 11.35 18.02
C VAL A 106 -7.09 10.63 17.63
N TYR A 107 -6.43 10.00 18.61
CA TYR A 107 -5.18 9.27 18.39
C TYR A 107 -5.28 8.14 17.37
N PRO A 108 -6.37 7.35 17.32
CA PRO A 108 -6.48 6.24 16.37
C PRO A 108 -6.49 6.76 14.93
N ILE A 109 -7.23 7.85 14.66
CA ILE A 109 -7.38 8.37 13.31
C ILE A 109 -6.07 8.94 12.78
N PHE A 110 -5.35 9.71 13.59
CA PHE A 110 -4.00 10.14 13.23
C PHE A 110 -3.03 8.95 13.08
N SER A 111 -3.21 7.87 13.84
CA SER A 111 -2.41 6.66 13.71
C SER A 111 -2.59 6.00 12.34
N VAL A 112 -3.80 6.01 11.74
CA VAL A 112 -3.98 5.52 10.35
C VAL A 112 -3.14 6.31 9.37
N PHE A 113 -3.20 7.63 9.47
CA PHE A 113 -2.44 8.48 8.57
C PHE A 113 -0.93 8.26 8.75
N ALA A 114 -0.48 8.09 9.99
CA ALA A 114 0.91 7.75 10.30
C ALA A 114 1.33 6.39 9.70
N LEU A 115 0.49 5.36 9.84
CA LEU A 115 0.73 4.02 9.28
C LEU A 115 0.73 4.02 7.75
N LEU A 116 -0.21 4.73 7.12
CA LEU A 116 -0.22 4.93 5.67
C LEU A 116 1.03 5.67 5.19
N SER A 117 1.47 6.68 5.95
CA SER A 117 2.71 7.40 5.67
C SER A 117 3.95 6.52 5.79
N LEU A 118 4.01 5.71 6.85
CA LEU A 118 5.08 4.74 7.08
C LEU A 118 5.13 3.70 5.96
N HIS A 119 3.98 3.22 5.50
CA HIS A 119 3.89 2.29 4.38
C HIS A 119 4.45 2.89 3.08
N LEU A 120 4.11 4.14 2.77
CA LEU A 120 4.67 4.85 1.61
C LEU A 120 6.19 5.02 1.72
N PHE A 121 6.69 5.31 2.93
CA PHE A 121 8.12 5.40 3.19
C PHE A 121 8.83 4.04 2.99
N MET A 122 8.27 2.96 3.55
CA MET A 122 8.77 1.59 3.35
C MET A 122 8.73 1.18 1.88
N TYR A 123 7.68 1.55 1.14
CA TYR A 123 7.62 1.36 -0.30
C TYR A 123 8.74 2.10 -1.03
N GLY A 124 9.06 3.33 -0.61
CA GLY A 124 10.24 4.08 -1.07
C GLY A 124 11.56 3.33 -0.82
N CYS A 125 11.74 2.75 0.37
CA CYS A 125 12.88 1.88 0.70
C CYS A 125 12.95 0.66 -0.22
N ASN A 126 11.82 -0.01 -0.46
CA ASN A 126 11.75 -1.16 -1.38
C ASN A 126 12.18 -0.76 -2.80
N LEU A 127 11.67 0.35 -3.33
CA LEU A 127 12.08 0.87 -4.64
C LEU A 127 13.58 1.20 -4.69
N PHE A 128 14.14 1.76 -3.62
CA PHE A 128 15.57 2.05 -3.52
C PHE A 128 16.42 0.77 -3.55
N LEU A 129 16.04 -0.23 -2.75
CA LEU A 129 16.72 -1.53 -2.69
C LEU A 129 16.61 -2.30 -4.01
N TRP A 130 15.44 -2.33 -4.64
CA TRP A 130 15.26 -2.96 -5.95
C TRP A 130 16.10 -2.28 -7.03
N LYS A 131 16.22 -0.95 -6.99
CA LYS A 131 17.12 -0.22 -7.90
C LYS A 131 18.59 -0.60 -7.63
N GLY A 132 19.01 -0.66 -6.36
CA GLY A 132 20.37 -1.03 -5.97
C GLY A 132 20.76 -2.46 -6.37
N THR A 133 19.82 -3.40 -6.26
CA THR A 133 20.00 -4.81 -6.64
C THR A 133 19.75 -5.09 -8.12
N ARG A 134 19.39 -4.06 -8.91
CA ARG A 134 19.09 -4.12 -10.35
C ARG A 134 17.87 -4.99 -10.71
N ILE A 135 16.90 -5.08 -9.80
CA ILE A 135 15.60 -5.71 -10.06
C ILE A 135 14.74 -4.75 -10.91
N ASN A 136 14.25 -5.24 -12.05
CA ASN A 136 13.38 -4.46 -12.93
C ASN A 136 11.91 -4.51 -12.45
N TYR A 137 11.61 -3.77 -11.39
CA TYR A 137 10.27 -3.72 -10.80
C TYR A 137 9.19 -3.19 -11.78
N ASN A 138 9.56 -2.32 -12.73
CA ASN A 138 8.63 -1.85 -13.77
C ASN A 138 8.15 -2.99 -14.66
N PHE A 139 9.05 -3.92 -14.99
CA PHE A 139 8.68 -5.11 -15.74
C PHE A 139 7.83 -6.06 -14.90
N ILE A 140 8.21 -6.30 -13.64
CA ILE A 140 7.48 -7.23 -12.74
C ILE A 140 6.05 -6.77 -12.48
N PHE A 141 5.85 -5.47 -12.24
CA PHE A 141 4.52 -4.90 -11.99
C PHE A 141 3.82 -4.41 -13.26
N GLU A 142 4.40 -4.65 -14.44
CA GLU A 142 3.86 -4.19 -15.73
C GLU A 142 3.56 -2.68 -15.77
N PHE A 143 4.36 -1.88 -15.06
CA PHE A 143 4.23 -0.43 -15.06
C PHE A 143 4.77 0.16 -16.36
N GLN A 144 3.99 1.07 -16.95
CA GLN A 144 4.50 1.93 -18.01
C GLN A 144 5.51 2.93 -17.42
N PRO A 145 6.60 3.26 -18.15
CA PRO A 145 7.61 4.21 -17.67
C PRO A 145 7.06 5.59 -17.27
N SER A 146 5.95 6.02 -17.88
CA SER A 146 5.25 7.27 -17.59
C SER A 146 4.46 7.26 -16.27
N THR A 147 4.08 6.08 -15.78
CA THR A 147 3.28 5.90 -14.55
C THR A 147 4.13 5.45 -13.37
N SER A 148 5.33 4.93 -13.63
CA SER A 148 6.24 4.38 -12.64
C SER A 148 6.76 5.45 -11.68
N LEU A 149 6.58 5.20 -10.39
CA LEU A 149 7.11 6.05 -9.33
C LEU A 149 8.59 5.71 -9.10
N LYS A 150 9.45 6.73 -9.03
CA LYS A 150 10.86 6.56 -8.65
C LYS A 150 10.98 6.58 -7.13
N TYR A 151 12.00 5.92 -6.58
CA TYR A 151 12.24 5.89 -5.13
C TYR A 151 12.34 7.30 -4.50
N ARG A 152 12.97 8.28 -5.16
CA ARG A 152 13.05 9.67 -4.67
C ARG A 152 11.68 10.36 -4.61
N ASP A 153 10.85 10.13 -5.61
CA ASP A 153 9.48 10.66 -5.66
C ASP A 153 8.61 10.01 -4.59
N ALA A 154 8.76 8.69 -4.37
CA ALA A 154 8.09 7.96 -3.29
C ALA A 154 8.49 8.50 -1.91
N PHE A 155 9.79 8.73 -1.68
CA PHE A 155 10.25 9.36 -0.45
C PHE A 155 9.68 10.77 -0.27
N LEU A 156 9.66 11.60 -1.32
CA LEU A 156 9.11 12.95 -1.25
C LEU A 156 7.63 12.94 -0.87
N ILE A 157 6.83 12.09 -1.52
CA ILE A 157 5.41 11.93 -1.21
C ILE A 157 5.25 11.45 0.23
N GLY A 158 6.00 10.41 0.64
CA GLY A 158 5.96 9.85 1.98
C GLY A 158 6.30 10.89 3.05
N THR A 159 7.43 11.60 2.92
CA THR A 159 7.85 12.60 3.90
C THR A 159 6.89 13.78 3.96
N THR A 160 6.38 14.26 2.82
CA THR A 160 5.38 15.34 2.79
C THR A 160 4.11 14.93 3.53
N PHE A 161 3.65 13.69 3.30
CA PHE A 161 2.50 13.12 3.98
C PHE A 161 2.73 13.05 5.51
N MET A 162 3.86 12.49 5.94
CA MET A 162 4.26 12.45 7.36
C MET A 162 4.28 13.84 8.00
N THR A 163 4.93 14.82 7.35
CA THR A 163 5.01 16.19 7.86
C THR A 163 3.62 16.81 8.01
N SER A 164 2.73 16.64 7.01
CA SER A 164 1.38 17.19 7.06
C SER A 164 0.52 16.60 8.18
N VAL A 165 0.67 15.29 8.45
CA VAL A 165 -0.03 14.59 9.53
C VAL A 165 0.43 15.10 10.89
N VAL A 166 1.75 15.17 11.12
CA VAL A 166 2.28 15.68 12.40
C VAL A 166 1.98 17.16 12.58
N ALA A 167 2.02 17.96 11.50
CA ALA A 167 1.60 19.35 11.55
C ALA A 167 0.14 19.48 11.99
N ALA A 168 -0.76 18.67 11.43
CA ALA A 168 -2.16 18.63 11.84
C ALA A 168 -2.33 18.20 13.30
N MET A 169 -1.52 17.25 13.79
CA MET A 169 -1.53 16.84 15.20
C MET A 169 -1.06 17.98 16.14
N VAL A 170 -0.03 18.73 15.76
CA VAL A 170 0.44 19.90 16.52
C VAL A 170 -0.63 20.99 16.54
N ILE A 171 -1.21 21.33 15.39
CA ILE A 171 -2.31 22.31 15.29
C ILE A 171 -3.49 21.88 16.16
N HIS A 172 -3.86 20.61 16.11
CA HIS A 172 -4.93 20.05 16.93
C HIS A 172 -4.65 20.24 18.43
N LEU A 173 -3.43 19.96 18.90
CA LEU A 173 -3.07 20.17 20.30
C LEU A 173 -3.09 21.64 20.69
N LEU A 174 -2.55 22.53 19.84
CA LEU A 174 -2.50 23.96 20.12
C LEU A 174 -3.90 24.57 20.21
N LEU A 175 -4.78 24.30 19.24
CA LEU A 175 -6.15 24.83 19.25
C LEU A 175 -6.94 24.34 20.46
N ARG A 176 -6.72 23.10 20.87
CA ARG A 176 -7.32 22.53 22.08
C ARG A 176 -6.81 23.22 23.34
N ALA A 177 -5.50 23.44 23.44
CA ALA A 177 -4.89 24.17 24.56
C ALA A 177 -5.34 25.65 24.62
N SER A 178 -5.65 26.26 23.47
CA SER A 178 -6.21 27.62 23.39
C SER A 178 -7.70 27.72 23.73
N GLY A 179 -8.37 26.61 24.08
CA GLY A 179 -9.77 26.61 24.50
C GLY A 179 -10.80 26.71 23.37
N PHE A 180 -10.43 26.38 22.13
CA PHE A 180 -11.40 26.29 21.04
C PHE A 180 -12.41 25.16 21.29
N SER A 181 -13.64 25.36 20.79
CA SER A 181 -14.72 24.37 20.90
C SER A 181 -14.28 23.00 20.35
N PRO A 182 -14.42 21.91 21.11
CA PRO A 182 -13.99 20.56 20.70
C PRO A 182 -14.51 20.14 19.33
N ASN A 183 -15.76 20.51 19.00
CA ASN A 183 -16.39 20.17 17.72
C ASN A 183 -15.61 20.68 16.50
N HIS A 184 -14.97 21.85 16.60
CA HIS A 184 -14.18 22.40 15.50
C HIS A 184 -12.78 21.76 15.42
N VAL A 185 -12.20 21.41 16.56
CA VAL A 185 -10.86 20.82 16.64
C VAL A 185 -10.88 19.35 16.20
N ASP A 186 -11.90 18.60 16.61
CA ASP A 186 -12.06 17.18 16.25
C ASP A 186 -12.40 16.99 14.76
N ALA A 187 -12.74 18.05 14.02
CA ALA A 187 -12.94 18.02 12.58
C ALA A 187 -11.63 18.00 11.77
N ILE A 188 -10.49 18.38 12.38
CA ILE A 188 -9.19 18.50 11.71
C ILE A 188 -8.76 17.20 10.99
N PRO A 189 -8.82 16.00 11.61
CA PRO A 189 -8.45 14.76 10.94
C PRO A 189 -9.36 14.45 9.74
N GLY A 190 -10.65 14.78 9.83
CA GLY A 190 -11.62 14.62 8.75
C GLY A 190 -11.34 15.56 7.58
N ILE A 191 -11.02 16.83 7.86
CA ILE A 191 -10.60 17.80 6.83
C ILE A 191 -9.31 17.32 6.14
N LEU A 192 -8.34 16.82 6.90
CA LEU A 192 -7.10 16.26 6.36
C LEU A 192 -7.39 15.06 5.43
N LEU A 193 -8.30 14.16 5.82
CA LEU A 193 -8.75 13.06 4.97
C LEU A 193 -9.32 13.56 3.64
N LEU A 194 -10.22 14.54 3.71
CA LEU A 194 -10.87 15.11 2.54
C LEU A 194 -9.86 15.77 1.60
N ILE A 195 -8.86 16.48 2.14
CA ILE A 195 -7.76 17.05 1.35
C ILE A 195 -7.01 15.96 0.61
N PHE A 196 -6.66 14.84 1.27
CA PHE A 196 -5.94 13.75 0.62
C PHE A 196 -6.78 13.04 -0.45
N ILE A 197 -8.06 12.80 -0.20
CA ILE A 197 -8.99 12.23 -1.18
C ILE A 197 -9.14 13.17 -2.38
N PHE A 198 -9.30 14.47 -2.14
CA PHE A 198 -9.39 15.47 -3.18
C PHE A 198 -8.11 15.49 -4.03
N VAL A 199 -6.93 15.51 -3.40
CA VAL A 199 -5.65 15.42 -4.12
C VAL A 199 -5.56 14.11 -4.89
N LEU A 200 -6.07 12.99 -4.38
CA LEU A 200 -6.02 11.71 -5.09
C LEU A 200 -6.83 11.72 -6.39
N ILE A 201 -8.05 12.26 -6.35
CA ILE A 201 -9.02 12.23 -7.45
C ILE A 201 -8.87 13.42 -8.41
N CYS A 202 -8.15 14.47 -7.99
CA CYS A 202 -7.96 15.71 -8.73
C CYS A 202 -7.55 15.46 -10.21
N PRO A 203 -8.31 16.01 -11.19
CA PRO A 203 -8.05 15.77 -12.62
C PRO A 203 -6.94 16.62 -13.21
N PHE A 204 -6.55 17.70 -12.51
CA PHE A 204 -5.50 18.62 -12.95
C PHE A 204 -4.11 17.95 -12.90
N ASP A 205 -3.20 18.40 -13.75
CA ASP A 205 -1.82 17.90 -13.85
C ASP A 205 -0.93 18.41 -12.70
N ILE A 206 -1.36 18.10 -11.48
CA ILE A 206 -0.74 18.51 -10.22
C ILE A 206 -0.47 17.22 -9.44
N PHE A 207 0.66 17.13 -8.73
CA PHE A 207 1.01 16.00 -7.84
C PHE A 207 0.94 14.61 -8.52
N TYR A 208 1.79 14.35 -9.52
CA TYR A 208 1.98 13.02 -10.11
C TYR A 208 0.69 12.39 -10.67
N ARG A 209 -0.10 13.18 -11.44
CA ARG A 209 -1.37 12.75 -12.04
C ARG A 209 -1.33 11.36 -12.68
N PRO A 210 -0.36 10.99 -13.55
CA PRO A 210 -0.34 9.65 -14.15
C PRO A 210 -0.25 8.51 -13.12
N THR A 211 0.53 8.71 -12.05
CA THR A 211 0.68 7.74 -10.97
C THR A 211 -0.60 7.63 -10.13
N ARG A 212 -1.26 8.75 -9.82
CA ARG A 212 -2.54 8.74 -9.07
C ARG A 212 -3.64 7.99 -9.81
N TYR A 213 -3.82 8.26 -11.10
CA TYR A 213 -4.81 7.57 -11.92
C TYR A 213 -4.46 6.09 -12.13
N CYS A 214 -3.16 5.75 -12.20
CA CYS A 214 -2.72 4.35 -12.18
C CYS A 214 -3.12 3.66 -10.87
N PHE A 215 -2.90 4.32 -9.72
CA PHE A 215 -3.31 3.82 -8.42
C PHE A 215 -4.84 3.63 -8.32
N ILE A 216 -5.64 4.63 -8.71
CA ILE A 216 -7.11 4.53 -8.73
C ILE A 216 -7.57 3.35 -9.62
N ARG A 217 -6.95 3.17 -10.78
CA ARG A 217 -7.23 2.05 -11.67
C ARG A 217 -6.95 0.70 -11.00
N ILE A 218 -5.84 0.58 -10.27
CA ILE A 218 -5.48 -0.64 -9.54
C ILE A 218 -6.50 -0.89 -8.42
N ILE A 219 -6.85 0.11 -7.61
CA ILE A 219 -7.87 -0.02 -6.56
C ILE A 219 -9.21 -0.47 -7.15
N ARG A 220 -9.64 0.11 -8.27
CA ARG A 220 -10.84 -0.32 -8.99
C ARG A 220 -10.74 -1.78 -9.43
N ASN A 221 -9.60 -2.21 -9.99
CA ASN A 221 -9.41 -3.61 -10.40
C ASN A 221 -9.45 -4.58 -9.21
N ILE A 222 -8.95 -4.18 -8.04
CA ILE A 222 -9.00 -4.98 -6.81
C ILE A 222 -10.45 -5.13 -6.33
N VAL A 223 -11.18 -4.01 -6.23
CA VAL A 223 -12.59 -3.99 -5.80
C VAL A 223 -13.47 -4.81 -6.73
N CYS A 224 -13.22 -4.71 -8.04
CA CYS A 224 -13.95 -5.43 -9.09
C CYS A 224 -13.22 -6.71 -9.55
N SER A 225 -12.37 -7.30 -8.70
CA SER A 225 -11.50 -8.44 -9.04
C SER A 225 -12.15 -9.68 -9.66
N PRO A 226 -13.44 -10.03 -9.46
CA PRO A 226 -14.02 -11.13 -10.24
C PRO A 226 -14.20 -10.79 -11.74
N PHE A 227 -14.27 -9.51 -12.11
CA PHE A 227 -14.63 -9.06 -13.46
C PHE A 227 -13.43 -8.68 -14.34
N TYR A 228 -12.25 -8.51 -13.78
CA TYR A 228 -11.04 -8.08 -14.51
C TYR A 228 -9.94 -9.13 -14.42
N LYS A 229 -9.08 -9.18 -15.45
CA LYS A 229 -7.86 -9.98 -15.41
C LYS A 229 -6.94 -9.44 -14.31
N VAL A 230 -6.54 -10.32 -13.40
CA VAL A 230 -5.68 -9.97 -12.26
C VAL A 230 -4.23 -9.90 -12.71
N LEU A 231 -3.63 -8.70 -12.64
CA LEU A 231 -2.21 -8.50 -12.90
C LEU A 231 -1.37 -8.66 -11.62
N MET A 232 -0.05 -8.83 -11.77
CA MET A 232 0.87 -8.94 -10.63
C MET A 232 0.80 -7.73 -9.69
N VAL A 233 0.62 -6.53 -10.25
CA VAL A 233 0.46 -5.30 -9.46
C VAL A 233 -0.83 -5.29 -8.63
N ASP A 234 -1.93 -5.82 -9.18
CA ASP A 234 -3.22 -5.89 -8.48
C ASP A 234 -3.14 -6.89 -7.32
N PHE A 235 -2.44 -8.01 -7.54
CA PHE A 235 -2.13 -9.00 -6.50
C PHE A 235 -1.27 -8.40 -5.39
N PHE A 236 -0.15 -7.77 -5.74
CA PHE A 236 0.78 -7.19 -4.78
C PHE A 236 0.13 -6.07 -3.95
N MET A 237 -0.60 -5.15 -4.61
CA MET A 237 -1.28 -4.06 -3.92
C MET A 237 -2.40 -4.56 -3.01
N ALA A 238 -3.20 -5.55 -3.43
CA ALA A 238 -4.22 -6.13 -2.57
C ALA A 238 -3.63 -6.85 -1.35
N ASP A 239 -2.46 -7.48 -1.50
CA ASP A 239 -1.79 -8.16 -0.39
C ASP A 239 -1.31 -7.13 0.65
N GLN A 240 -0.75 -6.00 0.20
CA GLN A 240 -0.43 -4.89 1.10
C GLN A 240 -1.68 -4.34 1.83
N LEU A 241 -2.83 -4.28 1.15
CA LEU A 241 -4.09 -3.87 1.80
C LEU A 241 -4.47 -4.83 2.93
N THR A 242 -4.24 -6.14 2.82
CA THR A 242 -4.55 -7.09 3.91
C THR A 242 -3.74 -6.83 5.18
N SER A 243 -2.44 -6.51 5.06
CA SER A 243 -1.60 -6.14 6.20
C SER A 243 -1.99 -4.78 6.79
N GLN A 244 -2.38 -3.81 5.95
CA GLN A 244 -2.87 -2.50 6.42
C GLN A 244 -4.21 -2.62 7.18
N VAL A 245 -5.00 -3.65 6.86
CA VAL A 245 -6.34 -3.80 7.43
C VAL A 245 -6.32 -4.40 8.83
N ILE A 246 -5.30 -5.16 9.21
CA ILE A 246 -5.05 -5.48 10.63
C ILE A 246 -4.85 -4.19 11.45
N SER A 247 -4.19 -3.19 10.87
CA SER A 247 -4.10 -1.84 11.46
C SER A 247 -5.45 -1.10 11.46
N LEU A 248 -6.27 -1.22 10.42
CA LEU A 248 -7.63 -0.66 10.37
C LEU A 248 -8.66 -1.41 11.26
N ILE A 249 -8.41 -2.66 11.63
CA ILE A 249 -9.24 -3.46 12.55
C ILE A 249 -8.93 -3.08 14.01
N SER A 250 -7.66 -2.86 14.34
CA SER A 250 -7.27 -2.20 15.60
C SER A 250 -7.82 -0.78 15.68
N LEU A 251 -7.94 -0.10 14.53
CA LEU A 251 -8.56 1.20 14.42
C LEU A 251 -10.06 1.14 14.73
N TYR A 252 -10.84 0.30 14.03
CA TYR A 252 -12.31 0.30 14.13
C TYR A 252 -12.85 -0.06 15.52
N ASN A 253 -12.22 -1.02 16.22
CA ASN A 253 -12.56 -1.33 17.62
C ASN A 253 -12.27 -0.16 18.58
N LEU A 254 -11.60 0.89 18.09
CA LEU A 254 -11.23 2.12 18.77
C LEU A 254 -11.72 3.39 18.02
N ILE A 255 -12.81 3.33 17.23
CA ILE A 255 -13.43 4.53 16.62
C ILE A 255 -14.68 4.96 17.41
N PRO A 256 -14.53 5.77 18.48
CA PRO A 256 -15.57 6.68 18.93
C PRO A 256 -15.76 7.91 18.02
N LEU A 257 -14.90 8.22 17.02
CA LEU A 257 -15.07 9.47 16.24
C LEU A 257 -16.16 9.39 15.15
N MET A 258 -16.35 8.23 14.50
CA MET A 258 -17.53 8.03 13.64
C MET A 258 -18.83 8.17 14.45
N ARG A 259 -18.79 7.84 15.76
CA ARG A 259 -19.85 8.09 16.74
C ARG A 259 -20.15 9.58 16.91
N HIS A 260 -19.14 10.45 16.80
CA HIS A 260 -19.29 11.90 16.93
C HIS A 260 -19.68 12.59 15.62
N MET A 261 -19.14 12.16 14.47
CA MET A 261 -19.49 12.75 13.17
C MET A 261 -20.94 12.43 12.77
N GLU A 262 -21.41 11.20 13.03
CA GLU A 262 -22.83 10.85 12.83
C GLU A 262 -23.72 11.38 13.94
N SER A 263 -23.22 11.69 15.14
CA SER A 263 -24.03 12.40 16.15
C SER A 263 -24.43 13.80 15.69
N THR A 264 -23.62 14.46 14.85
CA THR A 264 -23.96 15.74 14.22
C THR A 264 -25.01 15.58 13.12
N THR A 265 -24.90 14.52 12.31
CA THR A 265 -25.89 14.18 11.26
C THR A 265 -27.20 13.65 11.86
N CYS A 266 -27.16 12.92 12.97
CA CYS A 266 -28.31 12.51 13.77
C CYS A 266 -28.95 13.72 14.47
N TYR A 267 -28.15 14.68 14.97
CA TYR A 267 -28.66 15.98 15.46
C TYR A 267 -29.36 16.81 14.38
N PHE A 268 -28.84 16.79 13.15
CA PHE A 268 -29.37 17.56 12.02
C PHE A 268 -30.53 16.87 11.29
N LEU A 269 -30.55 15.53 11.21
CA LEU A 269 -31.62 14.74 10.59
C LEU A 269 -32.77 14.47 11.57
N ALA A 270 -32.50 14.31 12.86
CA ALA A 270 -33.52 14.26 13.90
C ALA A 270 -33.98 15.68 14.26
N GLY A 271 -34.57 16.37 13.29
CA GLY A 271 -35.33 17.60 13.51
C GLY A 271 -36.63 17.35 14.28
N SER A 272 -36.56 16.68 15.44
CA SER A 272 -37.71 16.45 16.30
C SER A 272 -37.36 16.67 17.77
N PHE A 273 -37.94 17.75 18.28
CA PHE A 273 -38.13 18.15 19.65
C PHE A 273 -37.70 17.16 20.75
N LYS A 274 -36.74 17.62 21.56
CA LYS A 274 -36.88 17.66 23.02
C LYS A 274 -37.28 16.33 23.66
N THR A 275 -36.49 15.27 23.46
CA THR A 275 -36.31 14.13 24.38
C THR A 275 -35.63 13.01 23.61
N HIS A 276 -34.31 12.83 23.74
CA HIS A 276 -33.69 11.49 23.75
C HIS A 276 -32.21 11.56 24.12
N ARG A 277 -31.78 10.58 24.91
CA ARG A 277 -30.44 10.46 25.49
C ARG A 277 -29.44 10.02 24.41
N TYR A 278 -28.23 10.57 24.54
CA TYR A 278 -27.00 10.32 23.77
C TYR A 278 -26.69 8.82 23.50
N GLU A 279 -27.22 7.90 24.30
CA GLU A 279 -26.98 6.45 24.18
C GLU A 279 -27.67 5.76 22.98
N THR A 280 -28.62 6.42 22.32
CA THR A 280 -29.40 5.80 21.22
C THR A 280 -28.61 5.78 19.89
N CYS A 281 -27.69 6.72 19.68
CA CYS A 281 -26.83 6.77 18.48
C CYS A 281 -25.59 5.86 18.60
N ASN A 282 -25.38 5.31 19.79
CA ASN A 282 -24.18 4.59 20.20
C ASN A 282 -24.30 3.05 19.92
N SER A 283 -25.51 2.58 19.62
CA SER A 283 -25.91 1.16 19.67
C SER A 283 -26.55 0.63 18.38
N GLY A 284 -26.33 1.30 17.24
CA GLY A 284 -26.87 0.85 15.96
C GLY A 284 -26.23 -0.47 15.50
N ARG A 285 -27.00 -1.56 15.46
CA ARG A 285 -26.61 -2.85 14.85
C ARG A 285 -25.97 -2.64 13.47
N LEU A 286 -26.52 -1.71 12.68
CA LEU A 286 -26.03 -1.36 11.34
C LEU A 286 -24.56 -0.91 11.31
N TYR A 287 -24.14 -0.03 12.22
CA TYR A 287 -22.76 0.48 12.28
C TYR A 287 -21.77 -0.66 12.56
N ARG A 288 -22.13 -1.54 13.50
CA ARG A 288 -21.34 -2.71 13.87
C ARG A 288 -21.21 -3.68 12.70
N GLU A 289 -22.29 -3.94 11.96
CA GLU A 289 -22.26 -4.80 10.76
C GLU A 289 -21.47 -4.20 9.59
N LEU A 290 -21.61 -2.89 9.31
CA LEU A 290 -20.90 -2.21 8.22
C LEU A 290 -19.38 -2.29 8.39
N ALA A 291 -18.91 -2.18 9.62
CA ALA A 291 -17.50 -2.25 9.88
C ALA A 291 -16.91 -3.65 9.82
N TYR A 292 -17.70 -4.66 10.20
CA TYR A 292 -17.33 -6.03 9.90
C TYR A 292 -17.15 -6.19 8.41
N VAL A 293 -18.11 -5.75 7.59
CA VAL A 293 -17.98 -5.79 6.13
C VAL A 293 -16.67 -5.13 5.67
N ILE A 294 -16.37 -3.90 6.13
CA ILE A 294 -15.12 -3.20 5.78
C ILE A 294 -13.86 -3.98 6.16
N SER A 295 -13.84 -4.63 7.33
CA SER A 295 -12.70 -5.46 7.76
C SER A 295 -12.51 -6.74 6.94
N PHE A 296 -13.60 -7.29 6.39
CA PHE A 296 -13.58 -8.50 5.56
C PHE A 296 -13.21 -8.24 4.10
N LEU A 297 -13.51 -7.04 3.59
CA LEU A 297 -13.34 -6.68 2.18
C LEU A 297 -11.94 -7.00 1.60
N PRO A 298 -10.82 -6.74 2.29
CA PRO A 298 -9.48 -6.97 1.74
C PRO A 298 -9.15 -8.45 1.57
N TYR A 299 -9.49 -9.26 2.57
CA TYR A 299 -9.36 -10.72 2.49
C TYR A 299 -10.29 -11.29 1.41
N TYR A 300 -11.50 -10.74 1.30
CA TYR A 300 -12.45 -11.10 0.25
C TYR A 300 -11.91 -10.75 -1.15
N TRP A 301 -11.36 -9.55 -1.36
CA TRP A 301 -10.77 -9.18 -2.65
C TRP A 301 -9.58 -10.07 -3.01
N ARG A 302 -8.73 -10.43 -2.04
CA ARG A 302 -7.64 -11.40 -2.28
C ARG A 302 -8.17 -12.78 -2.63
N ALA A 303 -9.19 -13.28 -1.92
CA ALA A 303 -9.82 -14.55 -2.24
C ALA A 303 -10.42 -14.54 -3.66
N MET A 304 -11.11 -13.45 -4.03
CA MET A 304 -11.69 -13.29 -5.37
C MET A 304 -10.64 -13.18 -6.48
N GLN A 305 -9.53 -12.49 -6.23
CA GLN A 305 -8.39 -12.49 -7.15
C GLN A 305 -7.81 -13.89 -7.35
N CYS A 306 -7.68 -14.68 -6.28
CA CYS A 306 -7.19 -16.06 -6.35
C CYS A 306 -8.19 -16.96 -7.10
N ALA A 307 -9.49 -16.82 -6.83
CA ALA A 307 -10.54 -17.53 -7.55
C ALA A 307 -10.53 -17.21 -9.05
N ARG A 308 -10.38 -15.92 -9.40
CA ARG A 308 -10.29 -15.47 -10.79
C ARG A 308 -9.10 -16.07 -11.52
N ARG A 309 -7.92 -16.09 -10.89
CA ARG A 309 -6.71 -16.70 -11.46
C ARG A 309 -6.83 -18.22 -11.57
N TRP A 310 -7.47 -18.88 -10.61
CA TRP A 310 -7.77 -20.30 -10.72
C TRP A 310 -8.68 -20.59 -11.92
N PHE A 311 -9.71 -19.77 -12.15
CA PHE A 311 -10.57 -19.91 -13.32
C PHE A 311 -9.82 -19.69 -14.65
N ASP A 312 -8.94 -18.69 -14.71
CA ASP A 312 -8.19 -18.35 -15.92
C ASP A 312 -7.03 -19.33 -16.23
N GLU A 313 -6.31 -19.81 -15.21
CA GLU A 313 -5.08 -20.59 -15.34
C GLU A 313 -5.25 -22.08 -15.01
N SER A 314 -6.36 -22.48 -14.36
CA SER A 314 -6.62 -23.85 -13.86
C SER A 314 -5.54 -24.43 -12.95
N ASP A 315 -4.70 -23.59 -12.32
CA ASP A 315 -3.64 -24.01 -11.41
C ASP A 315 -4.19 -24.16 -9.96
N PRO A 316 -4.14 -25.36 -9.35
CA PRO A 316 -4.61 -25.59 -7.99
C PRO A 316 -3.85 -24.77 -6.92
N ASN A 317 -2.65 -24.25 -7.21
CA ASN A 317 -1.95 -23.36 -6.29
C ASN A 317 -2.76 -22.07 -6.03
N HIS A 318 -3.51 -21.57 -7.00
CA HIS A 318 -4.37 -20.39 -6.80
C HIS A 318 -5.51 -20.69 -5.83
N LEU A 319 -6.08 -21.90 -5.90
CA LEU A 319 -7.12 -22.35 -4.98
C LEU A 319 -6.56 -22.54 -3.56
N ALA A 320 -5.34 -23.08 -3.43
CA ALA A 320 -4.66 -23.17 -2.15
C ALA A 320 -4.34 -21.78 -1.57
N ASN A 321 -3.99 -20.79 -2.40
CA ASN A 321 -3.79 -19.43 -1.94
C ASN A 321 -5.11 -18.78 -1.50
N MET A 322 -6.21 -19.06 -2.21
CA MET A 322 -7.55 -18.63 -1.79
C MET A 322 -7.87 -19.17 -0.38
N GLY A 323 -7.54 -20.44 -0.12
CA GLY A 323 -7.70 -21.08 1.20
C GLY A 323 -7.01 -20.32 2.34
N LYS A 324 -5.81 -19.76 2.10
CA LYS A 324 -5.10 -18.89 3.07
C LYS A 324 -5.98 -17.73 3.51
N TYR A 325 -6.52 -16.94 2.56
CA TYR A 325 -7.35 -15.78 2.89
C TYR A 325 -8.71 -16.15 3.47
N VAL A 326 -9.34 -17.24 2.99
CA VAL A 326 -10.59 -17.76 3.57
C VAL A 326 -10.38 -18.20 5.02
N SER A 327 -9.26 -18.82 5.36
CA SER A 327 -8.95 -19.21 6.74
C SER A 327 -8.85 -17.99 7.68
N ALA A 328 -8.26 -16.88 7.22
CA ALA A 328 -8.22 -15.63 7.96
C ALA A 328 -9.62 -15.02 8.16
N MET A 329 -10.48 -15.11 7.14
CA MET A 329 -11.88 -14.69 7.26
C MET A 329 -12.64 -15.54 8.29
N VAL A 330 -12.44 -16.86 8.31
CA VAL A 330 -13.07 -17.73 9.31
C VAL A 330 -12.61 -17.39 10.73
N ALA A 331 -11.30 -17.16 10.93
CA ALA A 331 -10.75 -16.75 12.22
C ALA A 331 -11.33 -15.40 12.69
N ALA A 332 -11.43 -14.42 11.78
CA ALA A 332 -12.06 -13.13 12.07
C ALA A 332 -13.55 -13.31 12.43
N GLY A 333 -14.29 -14.14 11.69
CA GLY A 333 -15.69 -14.46 11.96
C GLY A 333 -15.90 -15.11 13.33
N ALA A 334 -15.06 -16.08 13.69
CA ALA A 334 -15.10 -16.70 15.02
C ALA A 334 -14.85 -15.68 16.14
N ARG A 335 -13.88 -14.77 15.97
CA ARG A 335 -13.58 -13.70 16.93
C ARG A 335 -14.76 -12.75 17.12
N ILE A 336 -15.44 -12.42 16.03
CA ILE A 336 -16.64 -11.58 16.06
C ILE A 336 -17.79 -12.28 16.80
N THR A 337 -18.03 -13.55 16.51
CA THR A 337 -19.12 -14.27 17.18
C THR A 337 -18.84 -14.46 18.67
N TYR A 338 -17.58 -14.69 19.05
CA TYR A 338 -17.17 -14.69 20.46
C TYR A 338 -17.45 -13.34 21.15
N ALA A 339 -17.12 -12.22 20.50
CA ALA A 339 -17.40 -10.88 21.04
C ALA A 339 -18.91 -10.58 21.19
N ARG A 340 -19.79 -11.31 20.50
CA ARG A 340 -21.25 -11.22 20.66
C ARG A 340 -21.81 -12.24 21.65
N GLN A 341 -21.13 -13.37 21.80
CA GLN A 341 -21.54 -14.53 22.58
C GLN A 341 -20.33 -15.05 23.35
N GLU A 342 -20.08 -14.43 24.51
CA GLU A 342 -18.99 -14.82 25.40
C GLU A 342 -19.28 -16.19 26.02
N ASN A 343 -18.81 -17.25 25.35
CA ASN A 343 -18.92 -18.63 25.81
C ASN A 343 -17.58 -19.36 25.52
N ASN A 344 -17.21 -20.29 26.40
CA ASN A 344 -16.03 -21.14 26.30
C ASN A 344 -15.95 -21.90 24.97
N LEU A 345 -17.09 -22.28 24.37
CA LEU A 345 -17.12 -22.91 23.04
C LEU A 345 -16.61 -21.96 21.94
N TRP A 346 -17.09 -20.72 21.93
CA TRP A 346 -16.65 -19.71 20.97
C TRP A 346 -15.20 -19.29 21.21
N LEU A 347 -14.76 -19.23 22.46
CA LEU A 347 -13.34 -19.01 22.79
C LEU A 347 -12.46 -20.12 22.21
N GLY A 348 -12.86 -21.39 22.37
CA GLY A 348 -12.16 -22.54 21.78
C GLY A 348 -12.10 -22.47 20.25
N LEU A 349 -13.21 -22.10 19.60
CA LEU A 349 -13.25 -21.90 18.15
C LEU A 349 -12.34 -20.77 17.69
N VAL A 350 -12.28 -19.64 18.41
CA VAL A 350 -11.37 -18.54 18.11
C VAL A 350 -9.92 -19.00 18.17
N LEU A 351 -9.54 -19.75 19.20
CA LEU A 351 -8.17 -20.26 19.36
C LEU A 351 -7.80 -21.20 18.20
N VAL A 352 -8.65 -22.20 17.91
CA VAL A 352 -8.38 -23.18 16.84
C VAL A 352 -8.30 -22.50 15.47
N THR A 353 -9.28 -21.66 15.13
CA THR A 353 -9.33 -20.98 13.82
C THR A 353 -8.20 -19.97 13.65
N SER A 354 -7.83 -19.22 14.70
CA SER A 354 -6.70 -18.28 14.64
C SER A 354 -5.37 -19.01 14.50
N VAL A 355 -5.12 -20.07 15.27
CA VAL A 355 -3.89 -20.87 15.17
C VAL A 355 -3.77 -21.48 13.77
N PHE A 356 -4.85 -22.07 13.25
CA PHE A 356 -4.85 -22.62 11.90
C PHE A 356 -4.56 -21.54 10.84
N ALA A 357 -5.25 -20.40 10.90
CA ALA A 357 -5.04 -19.31 9.95
C ALA A 357 -3.61 -18.74 10.02
N THR A 358 -3.05 -18.58 11.21
CA THR A 358 -1.66 -18.12 11.40
C THR A 358 -0.66 -19.14 10.84
N VAL A 359 -0.80 -20.42 11.18
CA VAL A 359 0.09 -21.47 10.67
C VAL A 359 0.01 -21.57 9.15
N TYR A 360 -1.18 -21.46 8.56
CA TYR A 360 -1.34 -21.50 7.12
C TYR A 360 -0.69 -20.27 6.44
N GLN A 361 -0.88 -19.06 6.99
CA GLN A 361 -0.24 -17.86 6.46
C GLN A 361 1.29 -17.96 6.53
N LEU A 362 1.85 -18.36 7.67
CA LEU A 362 3.29 -18.55 7.84
C LEU A 362 3.84 -19.63 6.91
N TYR A 363 3.13 -20.75 6.76
CA TYR A 363 3.52 -21.79 5.81
C TYR A 363 3.56 -21.27 4.38
N TRP A 364 2.55 -20.49 3.97
CA TRP A 364 2.51 -19.92 2.63
C TRP A 364 3.69 -18.98 2.40
N ASP A 365 3.92 -18.04 3.33
CA ASP A 365 4.94 -17.03 3.16
C ASP A 365 6.33 -17.67 3.15
N PHE A 366 6.68 -18.46 4.16
CA PHE A 366 7.99 -19.08 4.24
C PHE A 366 8.20 -20.15 3.17
N VAL A 367 7.27 -21.09 2.99
CA VAL A 367 7.51 -22.26 2.14
C VAL A 367 7.16 -21.99 0.69
N LYS A 368 6.01 -21.37 0.40
CA LYS A 368 5.56 -21.15 -0.98
C LYS A 368 6.19 -19.91 -1.61
N ASP A 369 6.18 -18.77 -0.94
CA ASP A 369 6.66 -17.52 -1.54
C ASP A 369 8.19 -17.40 -1.47
N TRP A 370 8.77 -17.70 -0.29
CA TRP A 370 10.22 -17.61 -0.07
C TRP A 370 10.99 -18.88 -0.48
N GLY A 371 10.32 -20.04 -0.54
CA GLY A 371 10.94 -21.32 -0.87
C GLY A 371 11.77 -21.92 0.28
N LEU A 372 11.49 -21.49 1.52
CA LEU A 372 12.17 -21.95 2.72
C LEU A 372 11.82 -23.42 2.99
N LEU A 373 12.74 -24.19 3.56
CA LEU A 373 12.63 -25.64 3.82
C LEU A 373 12.75 -26.58 2.61
N ASN A 374 13.21 -26.09 1.46
CA ASN A 374 13.61 -26.97 0.36
C ASN A 374 15.00 -27.58 0.63
N SER A 375 15.04 -28.70 1.34
CA SER A 375 16.30 -29.41 1.68
C SER A 375 17.04 -29.99 0.47
N LYS A 376 16.36 -30.13 -0.68
CA LYS A 376 16.92 -30.68 -1.92
C LYS A 376 17.40 -29.61 -2.90
N SER A 377 17.31 -28.32 -2.54
CA SER A 377 17.78 -27.23 -3.38
C SER A 377 19.31 -27.11 -3.37
N LYS A 378 19.88 -26.58 -4.46
CA LYS A 378 21.27 -26.11 -4.55
C LYS A 378 21.62 -25.08 -3.47
N ASN A 379 20.63 -24.36 -2.94
CA ASN A 379 20.78 -23.47 -1.80
C ASN A 379 20.11 -24.12 -0.58
N LEU A 380 20.89 -24.50 0.44
CA LEU A 380 20.38 -25.14 1.65
C LEU A 380 19.20 -24.32 2.23
N TRP A 381 18.02 -24.95 2.31
CA TRP A 381 16.76 -24.39 2.81
C TRP A 381 16.19 -23.19 2.04
N LEU A 382 16.58 -22.98 0.78
CA LEU A 382 16.02 -21.94 -0.08
C LEU A 382 15.60 -22.54 -1.42
N ARG A 383 14.97 -21.76 -2.30
CA ARG A 383 14.74 -22.17 -3.69
C ARG A 383 16.02 -22.08 -4.53
N ASP A 384 16.04 -22.82 -5.64
CA ASP A 384 17.18 -22.85 -6.56
C ASP A 384 17.40 -21.50 -7.24
N ASP A 385 16.31 -20.83 -7.63
CA ASP A 385 16.34 -19.55 -8.33
C ASP A 385 16.10 -18.39 -7.36
N LEU A 386 17.20 -17.82 -6.85
CA LEU A 386 17.15 -16.65 -5.98
C LEU A 386 17.09 -15.36 -6.79
N ILE A 387 16.10 -14.51 -6.49
CA ILE A 387 15.98 -13.17 -7.07
C ILE A 387 17.13 -12.27 -6.61
N LEU A 388 17.59 -12.43 -5.36
CA LEU A 388 18.73 -11.71 -4.81
C LEU A 388 19.97 -12.60 -4.84
N LYS A 389 21.07 -12.07 -5.38
CA LYS A 389 22.34 -12.81 -5.49
C LYS A 389 23.00 -13.08 -4.13
N ASN A 390 22.79 -12.20 -3.15
CA ASN A 390 23.38 -12.34 -1.82
C ASN A 390 22.42 -13.08 -0.89
N LYS A 391 22.84 -14.25 -0.40
CA LYS A 391 22.06 -15.12 0.49
C LYS A 391 21.74 -14.44 1.82
N SER A 392 22.67 -13.67 2.40
CA SER A 392 22.43 -12.96 3.67
C SER A 392 21.35 -11.89 3.52
N VAL A 393 21.34 -11.16 2.39
CA VAL A 393 20.28 -10.18 2.10
C VAL A 393 18.94 -10.88 1.85
N TYR A 394 18.96 -12.07 1.24
CA TYR A 394 17.76 -12.89 1.05
C TYR A 394 17.17 -13.34 2.40
N TYR A 395 17.99 -13.85 3.32
CA TYR A 395 17.56 -14.20 4.68
C TYR A 395 17.08 -13.00 5.48
N MET A 396 17.79 -11.86 5.40
CA MET A 396 17.34 -10.62 6.05
C MET A 396 15.98 -10.17 5.50
N SER A 397 15.73 -10.33 4.20
CA SER A 397 14.45 -9.98 3.58
C SER A 397 13.30 -10.88 4.03
N ILE A 398 13.57 -12.16 4.32
CA ILE A 398 12.61 -13.09 4.93
C ILE A 398 12.23 -12.63 6.34
N VAL A 399 13.22 -12.31 7.18
CA VAL A 399 12.99 -11.85 8.56
C VAL A 399 12.30 -10.49 8.60
N SER A 400 12.58 -9.64 7.62
CA SER A 400 12.08 -8.26 7.54
C SER A 400 10.77 -8.15 6.73
N SER A 401 10.17 -9.27 6.33
CA SER A 401 9.00 -9.28 5.47
C SER A 401 7.76 -8.84 6.27
N PRO A 402 7.02 -7.79 5.83
CA PRO A 402 5.89 -7.22 6.55
C PRO A 402 4.59 -8.05 6.47
N SER A 403 4.68 -9.31 6.01
CA SER A 403 3.57 -10.27 6.03
C SER A 403 3.37 -10.93 7.40
N ILE A 404 4.23 -10.60 8.37
CA ILE A 404 4.19 -11.03 9.78
C ILE A 404 3.68 -9.91 10.67
#